data_AF-A0A5B0MCW4-F1
#
_entry.id   AF-A0A5B0MCW4-F1
#
_cell.length_a   1.000
_cell.length_b   1.000
_cell.length_c   1.000
_cell.angle_alpha   90.00
_cell.angle_beta   90.00
_cell.angle_gamma   90.00
#
_symmetry.space_group_name_H-M   'P 1'
#
loop_
_entity.id
_entity.type
_entity.pdbx_description
1 polymer ?
#
loop_
_entity_poly.entity_id
_entity_poly.type
_entity_poly.pdbx_seq_one_letter_code
_entity_poly.pdbx_strand_id
1 'polypeptide(L)'
;MDKFLDRFTSKTPVSDKLERLGEGIKKIFHPNSRHDDPEEKIHDERLEAIRARHRFQSFAKEREGNQVKWYVDAHDYFYAASELLESARSCIFIQDWWLSPELYLRRPPSQNELWRLDRILKRKAEAGVKIFVIVYKEVNVSNTMNSEHTKHALEALHPNIACMRHPDHFDGEETVLFWSHHQKVIVVDDNIACIGGLDLCFGRWDTSSHSLADCHISDLTQTVWPGQDYNNARVQDFQEVENWASNQQSRLEVPRMPWHDVHMMIQGPTVFDICQHFVERWNFIYNLKYVKKRGTNGRYELLAFPQIPGQGMPDDPSHPDHEPATQHPHYENWAQAGRRFFGMEENARTSTDLPRVDLGPKGNMNVQVVRSCGDWSNGTTTEHSIQNAYIQLIEQAQRFIYMSVAPLESNDHCVLVC
;
A
#
# COMPACT_ATOMS: atom_id res chain seq x y z
N MET A 1 31.97 -0.21 11.48
CA MET A 1 32.82 0.25 10.37
C MET A 1 33.04 -0.88 9.36
N ASP A 2 33.31 -2.10 9.82
CA ASP A 2 33.50 -3.25 8.91
C ASP A 2 32.24 -3.69 8.15
N LYS A 3 31.04 -3.68 8.76
CA LYS A 3 29.76 -3.89 8.04
C LYS A 3 29.41 -2.78 7.04
N PHE A 4 29.99 -1.58 7.21
CA PHE A 4 29.78 -0.44 6.30
C PHE A 4 30.69 -0.57 5.06
N LEU A 5 31.91 -1.07 5.25
CA LEU A 5 32.85 -1.38 4.18
C LEU A 5 32.45 -2.64 3.39
N ASP A 6 31.79 -3.61 4.03
CA ASP A 6 31.31 -4.83 3.37
C ASP A 6 30.10 -4.60 2.43
N ARG A 7 29.48 -3.40 2.45
CA ARG A 7 28.52 -2.98 1.41
C ARG A 7 29.19 -2.41 0.16
N PHE A 8 30.46 -2.04 0.24
CA PHE A 8 31.24 -1.63 -0.93
C PHE A 8 31.72 -2.82 -1.79
N THR A 9 31.58 -4.06 -1.30
CA THR A 9 31.97 -5.29 -2.02
C THR A 9 30.85 -5.90 -2.88
N SER A 10 29.78 -5.15 -3.20
CA SER A 10 28.73 -5.63 -4.11
C SER A 10 29.19 -5.73 -5.58
N LYS A 11 28.65 -6.73 -6.30
CA LYS A 11 28.97 -7.13 -7.70
C LYS A 11 28.70 -6.08 -8.79
N THR A 12 28.42 -4.82 -8.45
CA THR A 12 28.12 -3.75 -9.42
C THR A 12 29.39 -2.95 -9.68
N PRO A 13 29.78 -2.70 -10.94
CA PRO A 13 30.97 -1.93 -11.28
C PRO A 13 31.01 -0.57 -10.56
N VAL A 14 32.19 -0.16 -10.09
CA VAL A 14 32.39 1.11 -9.37
C VAL A 14 32.01 2.32 -10.23
N SER A 15 32.16 2.21 -11.57
CA SER A 15 31.74 3.23 -12.54
C SER A 15 30.24 3.53 -12.46
N ASP A 16 29.42 2.49 -12.44
CA ASP A 16 27.95 2.61 -12.44
C ASP A 16 27.45 3.20 -11.11
N LYS A 17 28.16 2.92 -10.00
CA LYS A 17 27.86 3.52 -8.69
C LYS A 17 28.22 4.99 -8.67
N LEU A 18 29.36 5.39 -9.24
CA LEU A 18 29.79 6.79 -9.29
C LEU A 18 28.88 7.64 -10.20
N GLU A 19 28.41 7.08 -11.31
CA GLU A 19 27.45 7.73 -12.21
C GLU A 19 26.09 7.94 -11.52
N ARG A 20 25.54 6.89 -10.89
CA ARG A 20 24.29 6.96 -10.11
C ARG A 20 24.39 7.92 -8.93
N LEU A 21 25.51 7.92 -8.22
CA LEU A 21 25.76 8.86 -7.14
C LEU A 21 25.83 10.30 -7.66
N GLY A 22 26.44 10.51 -8.83
CA GLY A 22 26.48 11.81 -9.50
C GLY A 22 25.09 12.33 -9.90
N GLU A 23 24.22 11.46 -10.43
CA GLU A 23 22.82 11.80 -10.72
C GLU A 23 21.99 12.05 -9.45
N GLY A 24 22.15 11.22 -8.42
CA GLY A 24 21.51 11.41 -7.12
C GLY A 24 21.89 12.74 -6.46
N ILE A 25 23.17 13.14 -6.53
CA ILE A 25 23.64 14.45 -6.06
C ILE A 25 23.04 15.60 -6.86
N LYS A 26 22.95 15.50 -8.19
CA LYS A 26 22.28 16.52 -9.02
C LYS A 26 20.83 16.73 -8.61
N LYS A 27 20.09 15.65 -8.34
CA LYS A 27 18.69 15.70 -7.88
C LYS A 27 18.53 16.23 -6.46
N ILE A 28 19.54 16.13 -5.58
CA ILE A 28 19.51 16.80 -4.27
C ILE A 28 19.47 18.33 -4.43
N PHE A 29 20.19 18.89 -5.42
CA PHE A 29 20.21 20.33 -5.69
C PHE A 29 19.07 20.79 -6.63
N HIS A 30 18.49 19.87 -7.40
CA HIS A 30 17.34 20.09 -8.29
C HIS A 30 16.31 18.95 -8.15
N PRO A 31 15.51 18.94 -7.08
CA PRO A 31 14.61 17.83 -6.75
C PRO A 31 13.49 17.57 -7.75
N ASN A 32 13.21 18.53 -8.66
CA ASN A 32 12.17 18.41 -9.70
C ASN A 32 12.77 18.29 -11.12
N SER A 33 14.02 17.85 -11.26
CA SER A 33 14.71 17.84 -12.57
C SER A 33 14.12 16.86 -13.60
N ARG A 34 13.12 16.03 -13.22
CA ARG A 34 12.33 15.15 -14.11
C ARG A 34 11.10 15.83 -14.73
N HIS A 35 11.00 17.15 -14.59
CA HIS A 35 9.93 17.95 -15.17
C HIS A 35 10.49 19.01 -16.14
N ASP A 36 11.72 18.80 -16.61
CA ASP A 36 12.45 19.77 -17.43
C ASP A 36 12.33 19.47 -18.93
N ASP A 37 12.14 18.21 -19.32
CA ASP A 37 11.94 17.79 -20.72
C ASP A 37 10.59 18.30 -21.27
N PRO A 38 10.52 18.77 -22.53
CA PRO A 38 9.26 19.13 -23.18
C PRO A 38 8.17 18.06 -23.11
N GLU A 39 8.50 16.76 -23.24
CA GLU A 39 7.51 15.68 -23.15
C GLU A 39 6.98 15.51 -21.73
N GLU A 40 7.85 15.61 -20.73
CA GLU A 40 7.49 15.55 -19.30
C GLU A 40 6.56 16.70 -18.92
N LYS A 41 6.86 17.92 -19.40
CA LYS A 41 5.99 19.09 -19.19
C LYS A 41 4.59 18.90 -19.77
N ILE A 42 4.48 18.31 -20.96
CA ILE A 42 3.17 18.00 -21.57
C ILE A 42 2.42 16.96 -20.73
N HIS A 43 3.13 15.96 -20.18
CA HIS A 43 2.52 14.97 -19.28
C HIS A 43 2.00 15.63 -18.00
N ASP A 44 2.78 16.52 -17.39
CA ASP A 44 2.39 17.25 -16.18
C ASP A 44 1.19 18.16 -16.43
N GLU A 45 1.19 18.92 -17.53
CA GLU A 45 0.08 19.78 -17.91
C GLU A 45 -1.23 19.00 -18.06
N ARG A 46 -1.17 17.79 -18.62
CA ARG A 46 -2.34 16.91 -18.73
C ARG A 46 -2.83 16.45 -17.36
N LEU A 47 -1.92 16.03 -16.47
CA LEU A 47 -2.27 15.60 -15.12
C LEU A 47 -2.85 16.75 -14.28
N GLU A 48 -2.28 17.96 -14.39
CA GLU A 48 -2.81 19.16 -13.73
C GLU A 48 -4.20 19.53 -14.27
N ALA A 49 -4.41 19.43 -15.60
CA ALA A 49 -5.71 19.71 -16.20
C ALA A 49 -6.80 18.74 -15.72
N ILE A 50 -6.45 17.46 -15.48
CA ILE A 50 -7.35 16.48 -14.87
C ILE A 50 -7.67 16.92 -13.43
N ARG A 51 -6.63 17.14 -12.60
CA ARG A 51 -6.79 17.52 -11.19
C ARG A 51 -7.62 18.79 -11.00
N ALA A 52 -7.38 19.81 -11.81
CA ALA A 52 -8.05 21.11 -11.72
C ALA A 52 -9.58 21.02 -11.88
N ARG A 53 -10.10 19.94 -12.48
CA ARG A 53 -11.54 19.71 -12.66
C ARG A 53 -12.19 19.01 -11.47
N HIS A 54 -11.41 18.40 -10.60
CA HIS A 54 -11.93 17.60 -9.49
C HIS A 54 -11.86 18.37 -8.18
N ARG A 55 -12.82 18.06 -7.30
CA ARG A 55 -12.81 18.54 -5.91
C ARG A 55 -11.46 18.22 -5.24
N PHE A 56 -10.98 19.14 -4.41
CA PHE A 56 -9.68 19.08 -3.72
C PHE A 56 -8.44 19.03 -4.62
N GLN A 57 -8.59 19.23 -5.94
CA GLN A 57 -7.53 18.99 -6.92
C GLN A 57 -7.02 17.54 -6.89
N SER A 58 -7.91 16.57 -6.64
CA SER A 58 -7.55 15.15 -6.67
C SER A 58 -7.38 14.63 -8.08
N PHE A 59 -6.49 13.65 -8.27
CA PHE A 59 -6.44 12.89 -9.53
C PHE A 59 -7.77 12.16 -9.83
N ALA A 60 -8.56 11.85 -8.79
CA ALA A 60 -9.81 11.12 -8.88
C ALA A 60 -11.04 12.04 -8.74
N LYS A 61 -12.11 11.71 -9.48
CA LYS A 61 -13.42 12.35 -9.34
C LYS A 61 -14.22 11.79 -8.16
N GLU A 62 -15.27 12.50 -7.75
CA GLU A 62 -16.27 11.97 -6.82
C GLU A 62 -17.04 10.82 -7.48
N ARG A 63 -17.27 9.72 -6.74
CA ARG A 63 -17.97 8.54 -7.24
C ARG A 63 -19.09 8.14 -6.30
N GLU A 64 -20.27 7.91 -6.87
CA GLU A 64 -21.44 7.40 -6.15
C GLU A 64 -21.51 5.86 -6.19
N GLY A 65 -22.44 5.28 -5.40
CA GLY A 65 -22.73 3.85 -5.43
C GLY A 65 -21.68 2.97 -4.76
N ASN A 66 -20.86 3.52 -3.86
CA ASN A 66 -19.88 2.75 -3.11
C ASN A 66 -20.46 2.19 -1.82
N GLN A 67 -20.00 0.99 -1.48
CA GLN A 67 -20.16 0.38 -0.16
C GLN A 67 -18.87 0.57 0.60
N VAL A 68 -18.96 1.18 1.79
CA VAL A 68 -17.81 1.42 2.65
C VAL A 68 -18.12 0.86 4.03
N LYS A 69 -17.23 0.03 4.54
CA LYS A 69 -17.25 -0.46 5.91
C LYS A 69 -15.99 0.01 6.62
N TRP A 70 -16.15 0.78 7.70
CA TRP A 70 -15.04 1.15 8.58
C TRP A 70 -14.86 0.11 9.69
N TYR A 71 -13.64 0.02 10.17
CA TYR A 71 -13.18 -0.84 11.24
C TYR A 71 -12.43 0.02 12.24
N VAL A 72 -12.76 -0.16 13.51
CA VAL A 72 -12.03 0.42 14.63
C VAL A 72 -11.21 -0.71 15.24
N ASP A 73 -9.91 -0.46 15.38
CA ASP A 73 -8.89 -1.45 15.71
C ASP A 73 -8.81 -2.58 14.68
N ALA A 74 -7.84 -3.48 14.89
CA ALA A 74 -7.43 -4.40 13.84
C ALA A 74 -8.08 -5.78 13.90
N HIS A 75 -8.73 -6.16 15.01
CA HIS A 75 -9.35 -7.49 15.16
C HIS A 75 -10.30 -7.82 14.00
N ASP A 76 -11.34 -7.01 13.81
CA ASP A 76 -12.37 -7.25 12.80
C ASP A 76 -11.84 -6.96 11.38
N TYR A 77 -10.94 -5.98 11.25
CA TYR A 77 -10.31 -5.66 9.99
C TYR A 77 -9.44 -6.82 9.49
N PHE A 78 -8.52 -7.34 10.30
CA PHE A 78 -7.64 -8.43 9.88
C PHE A 78 -8.41 -9.74 9.66
N TYR A 79 -9.49 -9.98 10.41
CA TYR A 79 -10.39 -11.08 10.10
C TYR A 79 -10.99 -10.90 8.69
N ALA A 80 -11.57 -9.74 8.39
CA ALA A 80 -12.15 -9.45 7.08
C ALA A 80 -11.10 -9.47 5.94
N ALA A 81 -9.91 -8.93 6.18
CA ALA A 81 -8.79 -8.96 5.23
C ALA A 81 -8.34 -10.40 4.94
N SER A 82 -8.35 -11.29 5.93
CA SER A 82 -8.00 -12.70 5.72
C SER A 82 -9.01 -13.44 4.83
N GLU A 83 -10.32 -13.17 4.98
CA GLU A 83 -11.36 -13.69 4.07
C GLU A 83 -11.21 -13.10 2.67
N LEU A 84 -10.96 -11.78 2.59
CA LEU A 84 -10.79 -11.07 1.33
C LEU A 84 -9.60 -11.63 0.52
N LEU A 85 -8.43 -11.77 1.14
CA LEU A 85 -7.24 -12.34 0.51
C LEU A 85 -7.48 -13.79 0.08
N GLU A 86 -8.15 -14.60 0.90
CA GLU A 86 -8.47 -15.98 0.56
C GLU A 86 -9.42 -16.07 -0.65
N SER A 87 -10.31 -15.07 -0.83
CA SER A 87 -11.28 -15.03 -1.92
C SER A 87 -10.68 -14.71 -3.31
N ALA A 88 -9.46 -14.18 -3.37
CA ALA A 88 -8.84 -13.68 -4.60
C ALA A 88 -8.80 -14.72 -5.74
N ARG A 89 -9.05 -14.30 -6.97
CA ARG A 89 -9.09 -15.17 -8.16
C ARG A 89 -8.09 -14.80 -9.23
N SER A 90 -7.69 -13.53 -9.30
CA SER A 90 -6.88 -12.97 -10.39
C SER A 90 -5.67 -12.21 -9.88
N CYS A 91 -5.87 -11.21 -9.01
CA CYS A 91 -4.79 -10.38 -8.50
C CYS A 91 -4.99 -9.95 -7.04
N ILE A 92 -3.86 -9.70 -6.39
CA ILE A 92 -3.79 -9.02 -5.10
C ILE A 92 -2.72 -7.93 -5.24
N PHE A 93 -3.10 -6.69 -4.94
CA PHE A 93 -2.18 -5.56 -4.80
C PHE A 93 -2.03 -5.20 -3.33
N ILE A 94 -0.80 -5.03 -2.85
CA ILE A 94 -0.52 -4.62 -1.47
C ILE A 94 0.48 -3.47 -1.47
N GLN A 95 0.17 -2.41 -0.73
CA GLN A 95 1.13 -1.37 -0.34
C GLN A 95 1.15 -1.26 1.16
N ASP A 96 2.34 -1.28 1.75
CA ASP A 96 2.52 -1.12 3.19
C ASP A 96 3.76 -0.29 3.48
N TRP A 97 3.73 0.47 4.57
CA TRP A 97 4.94 1.06 5.13
C TRP A 97 5.80 -0.03 5.76
N TRP A 98 5.16 -0.97 6.45
CA TRP A 98 5.80 -2.17 6.97
C TRP A 98 4.89 -3.39 6.80
N LEU A 99 5.43 -4.48 6.26
CA LEU A 99 4.70 -5.74 6.12
C LEU A 99 5.52 -6.87 6.76
N SER A 100 4.90 -7.59 7.69
CA SER A 100 5.49 -8.77 8.34
C SER A 100 4.84 -10.03 7.76
N PRO A 101 5.53 -10.81 6.90
CA PRO A 101 4.96 -12.00 6.25
C PRO A 101 4.38 -13.01 7.25
N GLU A 102 4.95 -13.09 8.44
CA GLU A 102 4.57 -14.04 9.49
C GLU A 102 3.46 -13.51 10.43
N LEU A 103 2.80 -12.39 10.10
CA LEU A 103 1.66 -11.87 10.83
C LEU A 103 0.46 -12.84 10.78
N TYR A 104 -0.11 -13.14 11.94
CA TYR A 104 -1.40 -13.84 12.04
C TYR A 104 -2.55 -12.85 11.95
N LEU A 105 -3.41 -13.01 10.95
CA LEU A 105 -4.59 -12.17 10.76
C LEU A 105 -5.77 -12.58 11.66
N ARG A 106 -5.78 -13.82 12.16
CA ARG A 106 -6.75 -14.33 13.14
C ARG A 106 -6.06 -14.89 14.38
N ARG A 107 -6.69 -14.70 15.54
CA ARG A 107 -6.14 -15.10 16.86
C ARG A 107 -7.12 -16.01 17.61
N PRO A 108 -6.63 -16.89 18.51
CA PRO A 108 -5.21 -17.16 18.78
C PRO A 108 -4.55 -17.95 17.63
N PRO A 109 -3.22 -17.84 17.41
CA PRO A 109 -2.48 -18.53 16.37
C PRO A 109 -2.66 -20.06 16.39
N SER A 110 -2.73 -20.66 17.57
CA SER A 110 -2.86 -22.12 17.78
C SER A 110 -4.07 -22.74 17.05
N GLN A 111 -5.13 -21.97 16.85
CA GLN A 111 -6.36 -22.39 16.16
C GLN A 111 -6.44 -21.84 14.73
N ASN A 112 -5.52 -20.94 14.36
CA ASN A 112 -5.59 -20.12 13.16
C ASN A 112 -4.30 -20.15 12.33
N GLU A 113 -3.56 -21.25 12.40
CA GLU A 113 -2.29 -21.46 11.69
C GLU A 113 -2.39 -21.21 10.17
N LEU A 114 -3.53 -21.50 9.54
CA LEU A 114 -3.72 -21.28 8.11
C LEU A 114 -3.93 -19.80 7.73
N TRP A 115 -4.22 -18.95 8.72
CA TRP A 115 -4.54 -17.53 8.55
C TRP A 115 -3.35 -16.59 8.79
N ARG A 116 -2.13 -17.15 8.77
CA ARG A 116 -0.90 -16.36 8.68
C ARG A 116 -0.73 -15.81 7.26
N LEU A 117 -0.33 -14.56 7.14
CA LEU A 117 -0.34 -13.82 5.87
C LEU A 117 0.43 -14.54 4.76
N ASP A 118 1.68 -14.92 5.01
CA ASP A 118 2.52 -15.70 4.10
C ASP A 118 1.83 -16.96 3.57
N ARG A 119 1.10 -17.69 4.43
CA ARG A 119 0.41 -18.93 4.07
C ARG A 119 -0.81 -18.67 3.19
N ILE A 120 -1.56 -17.60 3.44
CA ILE A 120 -2.66 -17.18 2.55
C ILE A 120 -2.09 -16.83 1.18
N LEU A 121 -1.11 -15.92 1.12
CA LEU A 121 -0.52 -15.46 -0.13
C LEU A 121 0.11 -16.61 -0.93
N LYS A 122 0.77 -17.56 -0.26
CA LYS A 122 1.30 -18.76 -0.90
C LYS A 122 0.20 -19.60 -1.56
N ARG A 123 -0.88 -19.93 -0.83
CA ARG A 123 -2.00 -20.72 -1.38
C ARG A 123 -2.64 -20.03 -2.58
N LYS A 124 -2.81 -18.71 -2.51
CA LYS A 124 -3.39 -17.94 -3.62
C LYS A 124 -2.47 -17.90 -4.83
N ALA A 125 -1.17 -17.72 -4.61
CA ALA A 125 -0.17 -17.75 -5.67
C ALA A 125 -0.09 -19.12 -6.36
N GLU A 126 -0.18 -20.22 -5.59
CA GLU A 126 -0.27 -21.62 -6.08
C GLU A 126 -1.57 -21.85 -6.88
N ALA A 127 -2.68 -21.20 -6.50
CA ALA A 127 -3.93 -21.21 -7.24
C ALA A 127 -3.93 -20.31 -8.51
N GLY A 128 -2.80 -19.69 -8.84
CA GLY A 128 -2.62 -18.89 -10.06
C GLY A 128 -2.81 -17.38 -9.90
N VAL A 129 -3.17 -16.89 -8.71
CA VAL A 129 -3.33 -15.46 -8.43
C VAL A 129 -1.98 -14.74 -8.54
N LYS A 130 -1.95 -13.58 -9.22
CA LYS A 130 -0.77 -12.71 -9.28
C LYS A 130 -0.76 -11.73 -8.11
N ILE A 131 0.35 -11.66 -7.38
CA ILE A 131 0.43 -10.86 -6.15
C ILE A 131 1.54 -9.83 -6.31
N PHE A 132 1.20 -8.55 -6.23
CA PHE A 132 2.11 -7.42 -6.39
C PHE A 132 2.17 -6.63 -5.09
N VAL A 133 3.36 -6.51 -4.53
CA VAL A 133 3.58 -5.89 -3.23
C VAL A 133 4.57 -4.73 -3.39
N ILE A 134 4.26 -3.56 -2.85
CA ILE A 134 5.18 -2.43 -2.71
C ILE A 134 5.36 -2.17 -1.22
N VAL A 135 6.59 -2.34 -0.72
CA VAL A 135 6.93 -1.95 0.65
C VAL A 135 7.92 -0.80 0.67
N TYR A 136 7.82 0.06 1.68
CA TYR A 136 8.83 1.07 1.93
C TYR A 136 10.19 0.40 2.15
N LYS A 137 11.22 0.91 1.45
CA LYS A 137 12.61 0.57 1.73
C LYS A 137 13.14 1.58 2.73
N GLU A 138 13.48 1.11 3.91
CA GLU A 138 13.95 1.88 5.03
C GLU A 138 15.45 2.15 5.01
N VAL A 139 15.85 3.23 5.68
CA VAL A 139 17.24 3.50 6.00
C VAL A 139 17.66 2.52 7.11
N ASN A 140 18.36 1.45 6.73
CA ASN A 140 18.76 0.33 7.61
C ASN A 140 19.47 0.70 8.94
N VAL A 141 19.98 1.93 9.08
CA VAL A 141 20.66 2.37 10.32
C VAL A 141 19.65 2.87 11.36
N SER A 142 18.46 3.29 10.94
CA SER A 142 17.48 3.99 11.79
C SER A 142 16.14 3.27 11.94
N ASN A 143 15.94 2.11 11.31
CA ASN A 143 14.63 1.44 11.33
C ASN A 143 14.77 -0.09 11.34
N THR A 144 13.88 -0.76 12.08
CA THR A 144 13.97 -2.19 12.47
C THR A 144 13.02 -3.11 11.69
N MET A 145 12.26 -2.54 10.75
CA MET A 145 11.22 -3.23 9.95
C MET A 145 11.74 -4.34 9.03
N ASN A 146 13.00 -4.25 8.58
CA ASN A 146 13.67 -5.20 7.69
C ASN A 146 12.87 -5.53 6.42
N SER A 147 12.61 -4.52 5.56
CA SER A 147 11.88 -4.75 4.30
C SER A 147 12.59 -5.74 3.38
N GLU A 148 13.90 -5.95 3.57
CA GLU A 148 14.67 -6.97 2.84
C GLU A 148 14.22 -8.38 3.17
N HIS A 149 14.03 -8.68 4.45
CA HIS A 149 13.39 -9.92 4.89
C HIS A 149 12.01 -10.06 4.25
N THR A 150 11.15 -9.04 4.36
CA THR A 150 9.80 -9.04 3.77
C THR A 150 9.83 -9.42 2.29
N LYS A 151 10.68 -8.76 1.51
CA LYS A 151 10.82 -9.05 0.08
C LYS A 151 11.24 -10.50 -0.16
N HIS A 152 12.31 -10.95 0.47
CA HIS A 152 12.86 -12.27 0.21
C HIS A 152 11.94 -13.39 0.69
N ALA A 153 11.32 -13.23 1.87
CA ALA A 153 10.35 -14.17 2.40
C ALA A 153 9.15 -14.31 1.46
N LEU A 154 8.54 -13.21 1.03
CA LEU A 154 7.41 -13.24 0.09
C LEU A 154 7.78 -13.82 -1.28
N GLU A 155 8.91 -13.40 -1.85
CA GLU A 155 9.34 -13.84 -3.18
C GLU A 155 9.80 -15.31 -3.21
N ALA A 156 10.19 -15.87 -2.07
CA ALA A 156 10.53 -17.29 -1.92
C ALA A 156 9.30 -18.20 -1.88
N LEU A 157 8.11 -17.68 -1.53
CA LEU A 157 6.89 -18.49 -1.45
C LEU A 157 6.45 -19.02 -2.83
N HIS A 158 6.45 -18.17 -3.86
CA HIS A 158 5.99 -18.55 -5.20
C HIS A 158 6.42 -17.54 -6.29
N PRO A 159 6.65 -17.96 -7.56
CA PRO A 159 6.99 -17.05 -8.67
C PRO A 159 5.90 -16.02 -9.04
N ASN A 160 4.64 -16.24 -8.64
CA ASN A 160 3.55 -15.28 -8.85
C ASN A 160 3.55 -14.12 -7.85
N ILE A 161 4.45 -14.12 -6.87
CA ILE A 161 4.58 -13.04 -5.88
C ILE A 161 5.76 -12.16 -6.26
N ALA A 162 5.48 -10.88 -6.52
CA ALA A 162 6.47 -9.87 -6.86
C ALA A 162 6.46 -8.78 -5.80
N CYS A 163 7.59 -8.55 -5.13
CA CYS A 163 7.71 -7.54 -4.08
C CYS A 163 8.74 -6.47 -4.45
N MET A 164 8.29 -5.23 -4.64
CA MET A 164 9.15 -4.07 -4.86
C MET A 164 9.42 -3.33 -3.56
N ARG A 165 10.65 -2.81 -3.44
CA ARG A 165 11.12 -1.95 -2.36
C ARG A 165 11.58 -0.60 -2.91
N HIS A 166 11.06 0.49 -2.36
CA HIS A 166 11.35 1.87 -2.76
C HIS A 166 11.20 2.84 -1.57
N PRO A 167 11.97 3.94 -1.46
CA PRO A 167 13.03 4.43 -2.37
C PRO A 167 14.39 3.77 -2.16
N ASP A 168 15.29 3.88 -3.14
CA ASP A 168 16.71 3.64 -2.86
C ASP A 168 17.32 4.92 -2.26
N HIS A 169 18.17 4.78 -1.24
CA HIS A 169 18.74 5.92 -0.52
C HIS A 169 20.13 6.31 -1.03
N PHE A 170 21.04 5.34 -1.13
CA PHE A 170 22.46 5.57 -1.46
C PHE A 170 22.91 4.93 -2.76
N ASP A 171 22.13 3.98 -3.30
CA ASP A 171 22.49 3.18 -4.49
C ASP A 171 21.55 3.39 -5.69
N GLY A 172 20.61 4.35 -5.56
CA GLY A 172 19.57 4.64 -6.53
C GLY A 172 19.88 5.86 -7.41
N GLU A 173 19.11 6.01 -8.49
CA GLU A 173 19.08 7.23 -9.32
C GLU A 173 18.43 8.43 -8.60
N GLU A 174 17.98 8.23 -7.35
CA GLU A 174 17.45 9.24 -6.45
C GLU A 174 17.96 9.00 -5.03
N THR A 175 18.13 10.09 -4.27
CA THR A 175 18.50 10.04 -2.85
C THR A 175 17.36 10.64 -2.03
N VAL A 176 16.44 9.78 -1.58
CA VAL A 176 15.33 10.16 -0.69
C VAL A 176 15.67 9.73 0.72
N LEU A 177 15.94 10.65 1.64
CA LEU A 177 16.42 10.28 3.00
C LEU A 177 15.38 10.46 4.11
N PHE A 178 14.40 11.35 3.92
CA PHE A 178 13.51 11.79 5.01
C PHE A 178 12.04 11.41 4.81
N TRP A 179 11.67 10.94 3.62
CA TRP A 179 10.30 10.60 3.27
C TRP A 179 10.12 9.08 3.15
N SER A 180 8.89 8.62 3.35
CA SER A 180 8.52 7.21 3.24
C SER A 180 7.28 7.02 2.38
N HIS A 181 7.15 5.81 1.83
CA HIS A 181 5.87 5.34 1.31
C HIS A 181 5.02 4.91 2.50
N HIS A 182 4.01 5.70 2.87
CA HIS A 182 3.29 5.51 4.14
C HIS A 182 1.87 4.96 4.01
N GLN A 183 1.36 4.81 2.78
CA GLN A 183 0.03 4.27 2.53
C GLN A 183 -0.06 2.79 2.87
N LYS A 184 -1.21 2.38 3.41
CA LYS A 184 -1.59 0.98 3.66
C LYS A 184 -2.78 0.65 2.79
N VAL A 185 -2.57 -0.18 1.77
CA VAL A 185 -3.55 -0.48 0.73
C VAL A 185 -3.55 -1.97 0.43
N ILE A 186 -4.73 -2.59 0.41
CA ILE A 186 -4.94 -3.90 -0.21
C ILE A 186 -5.96 -3.72 -1.31
N VAL A 187 -5.75 -4.30 -2.48
CA VAL A 187 -6.79 -4.45 -3.50
C VAL A 187 -6.84 -5.90 -3.92
N VAL A 188 -8.04 -6.47 -3.99
CA VAL A 188 -8.26 -7.82 -4.51
C VAL A 188 -9.16 -7.76 -5.72
N ASP A 189 -8.67 -8.35 -6.81
CA ASP A 189 -9.36 -8.50 -8.09
C ASP A 189 -10.01 -7.20 -8.58
N ASP A 190 -9.35 -6.04 -8.48
CA ASP A 190 -9.88 -4.71 -8.90
C ASP A 190 -11.34 -4.41 -8.44
N ASN A 191 -11.81 -5.06 -7.37
CA ASN A 191 -13.22 -5.07 -6.98
C ASN A 191 -13.42 -4.61 -5.52
N ILE A 192 -12.53 -5.03 -4.62
CA ILE A 192 -12.56 -4.62 -3.21
C ILE A 192 -11.19 -4.06 -2.84
N ALA A 193 -11.18 -2.91 -2.19
CA ALA A 193 -9.99 -2.29 -1.65
C ALA A 193 -10.10 -2.08 -0.14
N CYS A 194 -8.96 -2.12 0.56
CA CYS A 194 -8.81 -1.72 1.94
C CYS A 194 -7.83 -0.55 2.03
N ILE A 195 -8.19 0.52 2.74
CA ILE A 195 -7.31 1.67 3.00
C ILE A 195 -7.48 2.18 4.43
N GLY A 196 -6.41 2.65 5.07
CA GLY A 196 -6.46 3.20 6.43
C GLY A 196 -5.09 3.30 7.10
N GLY A 197 -5.06 3.29 8.44
CA GLY A 197 -3.83 3.39 9.24
C GLY A 197 -3.16 2.04 9.58
N LEU A 198 -3.90 0.93 9.48
CA LEU A 198 -3.38 -0.41 9.79
C LEU A 198 -2.49 -0.99 8.67
N ASP A 199 -1.20 -1.14 8.96
CA ASP A 199 -0.26 -1.95 8.19
C ASP A 199 -0.46 -3.46 8.45
N LEU A 200 -0.11 -4.32 7.49
CA LEU A 200 -0.03 -5.78 7.67
C LEU A 200 1.28 -6.20 8.39
N CYS A 201 1.53 -5.68 9.59
CA CYS A 201 2.72 -6.03 10.38
C CYS A 201 2.47 -6.17 11.89
N PHE A 202 3.53 -6.52 12.60
CA PHE A 202 3.49 -6.79 14.04
C PHE A 202 3.06 -5.57 14.88
N GLY A 203 2.42 -5.85 16.00
CA GLY A 203 1.96 -4.89 17.01
C GLY A 203 0.64 -4.19 16.69
N ARG A 204 0.12 -4.33 15.45
CA ARG A 204 -1.13 -3.68 15.01
C ARG A 204 -2.39 -4.42 15.46
N TRP A 205 -2.32 -5.74 15.62
CA TRP A 205 -3.49 -6.53 16.01
C TRP A 205 -3.94 -6.11 17.41
N ASP A 206 -5.18 -5.66 17.57
CA ASP A 206 -5.77 -5.34 18.87
C ASP A 206 -7.30 -5.43 18.81
N THR A 207 -7.92 -5.47 19.98
CA THR A 207 -9.36 -5.35 20.18
C THR A 207 -9.68 -4.05 20.90
N SER A 208 -10.95 -3.67 20.92
CA SER A 208 -11.43 -2.50 21.68
C SER A 208 -11.24 -2.60 23.20
N SER A 209 -10.86 -3.78 23.71
CA SER A 209 -10.50 -3.94 25.14
C SER A 209 -9.07 -3.50 25.44
N HIS A 210 -8.21 -3.37 24.43
CA HIS A 210 -6.83 -2.90 24.54
C HIS A 210 -6.04 -3.58 25.67
N SER A 211 -6.08 -4.92 25.68
CA SER A 211 -5.48 -5.70 26.76
C SER A 211 -3.97 -5.47 26.84
N LEU A 212 -3.49 -5.18 28.06
CA LEU A 212 -2.08 -4.90 28.35
C LEU A 212 -1.24 -6.19 28.54
N ALA A 213 -1.89 -7.28 28.96
CA ALA A 213 -1.24 -8.52 29.32
C ALA A 213 -1.70 -9.68 28.41
N ASP A 214 -0.78 -10.60 28.13
CA ASP A 214 -0.97 -11.82 27.33
C ASP A 214 -0.18 -12.96 27.97
N CYS A 215 -0.62 -13.34 29.18
CA CYS A 215 0.08 -14.26 30.06
C CYS A 215 -0.80 -15.48 30.36
N HIS A 216 -0.60 -16.55 29.58
CA HIS A 216 -1.39 -17.78 29.69
C HIS A 216 -0.55 -18.93 30.26
N ILE A 217 -0.12 -18.81 31.52
CA ILE A 217 0.86 -19.73 32.17
C ILE A 217 0.37 -21.18 32.17
N SER A 218 -0.93 -21.42 32.34
CA SER A 218 -1.51 -22.76 32.35
C SER A 218 -1.77 -23.34 30.96
N ASP A 219 -1.86 -22.50 29.93
CA ASP A 219 -2.23 -22.89 28.57
C ASP A 219 -1.69 -21.92 27.52
N LEU A 220 -0.48 -22.19 27.03
CA LEU A 220 0.18 -21.35 26.02
C LEU A 220 -0.59 -21.29 24.69
N THR A 221 -1.54 -22.20 24.44
CA THR A 221 -2.34 -22.18 23.19
C THR A 221 -3.27 -20.97 23.12
N GLN A 222 -3.55 -20.31 24.25
CA GLN A 222 -4.36 -19.10 24.30
C GLN A 222 -3.59 -17.81 23.97
N THR A 223 -2.26 -17.89 23.80
CA THR A 223 -1.43 -16.75 23.43
C THR A 223 -2.02 -15.97 22.27
N VAL A 224 -2.29 -14.69 22.48
CA VAL A 224 -2.93 -13.85 21.47
C VAL A 224 -1.88 -13.20 20.57
N TRP A 225 -0.80 -12.64 21.11
CA TRP A 225 0.24 -11.92 20.36
C TRP A 225 1.55 -12.72 20.37
N PRO A 226 1.84 -13.62 19.42
CA PRO A 226 3.04 -14.46 19.46
C PRO A 226 4.33 -13.68 19.14
N GLY A 227 5.45 -14.09 19.75
CA GLY A 227 6.78 -13.58 19.38
C GLY A 227 6.87 -12.05 19.39
N GLN A 228 7.42 -11.47 18.31
CA GLN A 228 7.58 -10.03 18.09
C GLN A 228 6.25 -9.25 18.11
N ASP A 229 5.11 -9.91 17.91
CA ASP A 229 3.81 -9.25 17.89
C ASP A 229 3.36 -8.76 19.28
N TYR A 230 3.91 -9.34 20.35
CA TYR A 230 3.83 -8.76 21.69
C TYR A 230 4.87 -7.65 21.82
N ASN A 231 4.50 -6.40 21.63
CA ASN A 231 5.48 -5.32 21.66
C ASN A 231 5.03 -4.12 22.49
N ASN A 232 6.00 -3.46 23.11
CA ASN A 232 5.90 -2.12 23.62
C ASN A 232 7.07 -1.28 23.11
N ALA A 233 6.83 -0.55 22.01
CA ALA A 233 7.85 0.26 21.34
C ALA A 233 8.40 1.42 22.21
N ARG A 234 7.73 1.77 23.31
CA ARG A 234 8.24 2.78 24.28
C ARG A 234 9.30 2.21 25.21
N VAL A 235 9.29 0.89 25.43
CA VAL A 235 10.28 0.20 26.26
C VAL A 235 11.44 -0.27 25.38
N GLN A 236 11.13 -0.94 24.28
CA GLN A 236 12.11 -1.40 23.31
C GLN A 236 11.45 -1.55 21.95
N ASP A 237 12.07 -1.02 20.90
CA ASP A 237 11.58 -1.19 19.55
C ASP A 237 11.81 -2.63 19.05
N PHE A 238 11.11 -3.04 17.98
CA PHE A 238 11.26 -4.36 17.37
C PHE A 238 12.72 -4.68 17.04
N GLN A 239 13.14 -5.94 17.19
CA GLN A 239 14.53 -6.35 16.95
C GLN A 239 14.55 -7.65 16.16
N GLU A 240 15.45 -7.77 15.19
CA GLU A 240 15.67 -9.01 14.41
C GLU A 240 14.34 -9.63 13.93
N VAL A 241 13.49 -8.84 13.28
CA VAL A 241 12.11 -9.22 12.95
C VAL A 241 12.00 -10.45 12.05
N GLU A 242 13.06 -10.82 11.34
CA GLU A 242 13.19 -12.11 10.64
C GLU A 242 13.11 -13.32 11.60
N ASN A 243 13.57 -13.15 12.84
CA ASN A 243 13.47 -14.12 13.93
C ASN A 243 12.14 -13.90 14.71
N TRP A 244 11.04 -13.77 13.97
CA TRP A 244 9.74 -13.29 14.46
C TRP A 244 9.18 -13.99 15.71
N ALA A 245 9.51 -15.27 15.93
CA ALA A 245 9.04 -16.04 17.07
C ALA A 245 9.79 -15.70 18.38
N SER A 246 10.98 -15.12 18.27
CA SER A 246 11.78 -14.64 19.39
C SER A 246 11.37 -13.23 19.78
N ASN A 247 11.35 -12.94 21.08
CA ASN A 247 11.09 -11.60 21.59
C ASN A 247 11.92 -11.36 22.86
N GLN A 248 12.50 -10.17 22.96
CA GLN A 248 13.33 -9.76 24.09
C GLN A 248 12.50 -9.20 25.26
N GLN A 249 11.27 -8.78 25.02
CA GLN A 249 10.40 -8.26 26.07
C GLN A 249 9.77 -9.41 26.89
N SER A 250 9.99 -9.37 28.20
CA SER A 250 9.36 -10.31 29.14
C SER A 250 7.89 -9.95 29.38
N ARG A 251 6.97 -10.83 28.98
CA ARG A 251 5.52 -10.66 29.20
C ARG A 251 5.12 -10.62 30.67
N LEU A 252 5.96 -11.16 31.55
CA LEU A 252 5.74 -11.16 33.00
C LEU A 252 6.04 -9.80 33.64
N GLU A 253 6.79 -8.94 32.95
CA GLU A 253 7.34 -7.69 33.51
C GLU A 253 6.90 -6.46 32.73
N VAL A 254 6.78 -6.58 31.40
CA VAL A 254 6.49 -5.46 30.50
C VAL A 254 5.12 -5.67 29.88
N PRO A 255 4.14 -4.76 30.09
CA PRO A 255 2.88 -4.81 29.36
C PRO A 255 3.11 -4.44 27.90
N ARG A 256 2.35 -5.05 26.98
CA ARG A 256 2.33 -4.60 25.59
C ARG A 256 1.75 -3.19 25.50
N MET A 257 2.11 -2.46 24.45
CA MET A 257 1.49 -1.18 24.12
C MET A 257 0.25 -1.44 23.25
N PRO A 258 -0.96 -1.07 23.70
CA PRO A 258 -2.16 -1.13 22.87
C PRO A 258 -2.02 -0.35 21.57
N TRP A 259 -2.76 -0.81 20.57
CA TRP A 259 -2.82 -0.19 19.26
C TRP A 259 -4.26 0.15 18.94
N HIS A 260 -4.55 1.45 18.84
CA HIS A 260 -5.84 1.95 18.40
C HIS A 260 -5.68 2.54 17.00
N ASP A 261 -6.56 2.17 16.08
CA ASP A 261 -6.46 2.59 14.68
C ASP A 261 -7.82 2.51 13.96
N VAL A 262 -7.88 3.06 12.75
CA VAL A 262 -9.06 3.01 11.87
C VAL A 262 -8.65 2.56 10.46
N HIS A 263 -9.47 1.68 9.89
CA HIS A 263 -9.28 1.21 8.52
C HIS A 263 -10.63 1.04 7.82
N MET A 264 -10.66 1.06 6.50
CA MET A 264 -11.88 0.94 5.70
C MET A 264 -11.73 -0.15 4.64
N MET A 265 -12.82 -0.88 4.40
CA MET A 265 -12.98 -1.76 3.24
C MET A 265 -14.05 -1.16 2.32
N ILE A 266 -13.74 -1.09 1.03
CA ILE A 266 -14.48 -0.35 0.02
C ILE A 266 -14.77 -1.28 -1.15
N GLN A 267 -16.02 -1.33 -1.58
CA GLN A 267 -16.45 -1.98 -2.80
C GLN A 267 -17.26 -1.01 -3.64
N GLY A 268 -16.91 -0.87 -4.92
CA GLY A 268 -17.62 0.01 -5.85
C GLY A 268 -16.67 0.72 -6.82
N PRO A 269 -17.20 1.69 -7.59
CA PRO A 269 -16.44 2.38 -8.64
C PRO A 269 -15.14 3.03 -8.16
N THR A 270 -15.06 3.46 -6.90
CA THR A 270 -13.86 4.09 -6.30
C THR A 270 -12.65 3.15 -6.25
N VAL A 271 -12.87 1.83 -6.27
CA VAL A 271 -11.76 0.87 -6.27
C VAL A 271 -10.87 1.05 -7.50
N PHE A 272 -11.43 1.45 -8.64
CA PHE A 272 -10.63 1.72 -9.84
C PHE A 272 -9.65 2.89 -9.67
N ASP A 273 -9.98 3.90 -8.87
CA ASP A 273 -9.08 5.01 -8.57
C ASP A 273 -7.93 4.54 -7.66
N ILE A 274 -8.22 3.65 -6.70
CA ILE A 274 -7.22 3.04 -5.83
C ILE A 274 -6.27 2.15 -6.64
N CYS A 275 -6.81 1.37 -7.58
CA CYS A 275 -6.02 0.60 -8.54
C CYS A 275 -5.15 1.51 -9.41
N GLN A 276 -5.69 2.62 -9.94
CA GLN A 276 -4.92 3.58 -10.72
C GLN A 276 -3.72 4.08 -9.91
N HIS A 277 -3.92 4.47 -8.65
CA HIS A 277 -2.82 4.90 -7.78
C HIS A 277 -1.75 3.80 -7.60
N PHE A 278 -2.17 2.55 -7.40
CA PHE A 278 -1.26 1.42 -7.29
C PHE A 278 -0.44 1.22 -8.59
N VAL A 279 -1.12 1.20 -9.75
CA VAL A 279 -0.52 0.99 -11.07
C VAL A 279 0.48 2.09 -11.40
N GLU A 280 0.13 3.35 -11.16
CA GLU A 280 1.04 4.49 -11.34
C GLU A 280 2.32 4.29 -10.54
N ARG A 281 2.21 3.99 -9.24
CA ARG A 281 3.38 3.80 -8.38
C ARG A 281 4.18 2.55 -8.75
N TRP A 282 3.51 1.45 -9.08
CA TRP A 282 4.15 0.21 -9.51
C TRP A 282 4.97 0.43 -10.78
N ASN A 283 4.37 1.03 -11.80
CA ASN A 283 5.02 1.27 -13.09
C ASN A 283 6.16 2.30 -12.97
N PHE A 284 5.99 3.33 -12.14
CA PHE A 284 7.06 4.27 -11.80
C PHE A 284 8.28 3.53 -11.21
N ILE A 285 8.09 2.75 -10.14
CA ILE A 285 9.17 2.00 -9.50
C ILE A 285 9.75 0.93 -10.44
N TYR A 286 8.90 0.29 -11.25
CA TYR A 286 9.29 -0.68 -12.25
C TYR A 286 10.30 -0.09 -13.23
N ASN A 287 9.95 1.03 -13.86
CA ASN A 287 10.79 1.70 -14.85
C ASN A 287 12.08 2.27 -14.22
N LEU A 288 11.98 2.79 -13.00
CA LEU A 288 13.12 3.35 -12.28
C LEU A 288 14.18 2.28 -11.94
N LYS A 289 13.73 1.10 -11.50
CA LYS A 289 14.62 0.13 -10.83
C LYS A 289 14.54 -1.30 -11.31
N TYR A 290 13.34 -1.80 -11.60
CA TYR A 290 13.13 -3.24 -11.78
C TYR A 290 13.19 -3.71 -13.23
N VAL A 291 12.94 -2.83 -14.21
CA VAL A 291 13.11 -3.14 -15.64
C VAL A 291 14.57 -3.47 -15.98
N LYS A 292 15.52 -2.78 -15.33
CA LYS A 292 16.96 -2.98 -15.52
C LYS A 292 17.51 -4.18 -14.73
N LYS A 293 16.70 -4.81 -13.86
CA LYS A 293 17.15 -5.86 -12.94
C LYS A 293 17.21 -7.22 -13.65
N ARG A 294 18.43 -7.74 -13.84
CA ARG A 294 18.67 -9.08 -14.41
C ARG A 294 18.31 -10.19 -13.41
N GLY A 295 18.01 -11.39 -13.94
CA GLY A 295 17.76 -12.58 -13.11
C GLY A 295 16.42 -12.58 -12.37
N THR A 296 15.47 -11.75 -12.79
CA THR A 296 14.12 -11.70 -12.21
C THR A 296 13.15 -12.69 -12.87
N ASN A 297 13.56 -13.37 -13.94
CA ASN A 297 12.76 -14.35 -14.69
C ASN A 297 11.36 -13.85 -15.08
N GLY A 298 11.23 -12.55 -15.41
CA GLY A 298 9.94 -11.95 -15.76
C GLY A 298 8.97 -11.79 -14.59
N ARG A 299 9.44 -11.92 -13.33
CA ARG A 299 8.60 -11.75 -12.12
C ARG A 299 7.94 -10.37 -12.03
N TYR A 300 8.64 -9.33 -12.46
CA TYR A 300 8.10 -7.97 -12.50
C TYR A 300 7.67 -7.64 -13.92
N GLU A 301 6.44 -7.16 -14.07
CA GLU A 301 5.82 -6.78 -15.34
C GLU A 301 5.12 -5.42 -15.18
N LEU A 302 4.93 -4.70 -16.27
CA LEU A 302 4.11 -3.50 -16.29
C LEU A 302 2.65 -3.86 -16.02
N LEU A 303 1.93 -2.95 -15.38
CA LEU A 303 0.49 -3.07 -15.16
C LEU A 303 -0.26 -2.07 -16.03
N ALA A 304 -1.40 -2.48 -16.55
CA ALA A 304 -2.33 -1.60 -17.24
C ALA A 304 -3.34 -1.04 -16.23
N PHE A 305 -3.89 0.13 -16.54
CA PHE A 305 -5.06 0.62 -15.82
C PHE A 305 -6.25 -0.33 -15.96
N PRO A 306 -7.07 -0.51 -14.91
CA PRO A 306 -8.26 -1.36 -14.96
C PRO A 306 -9.38 -0.76 -15.81
N GLN A 307 -9.39 0.56 -16.02
CA GLN A 307 -10.37 1.25 -16.85
C GLN A 307 -10.17 0.92 -18.35
N ILE A 308 -11.25 0.58 -19.05
CA ILE A 308 -11.25 0.26 -20.49
C ILE A 308 -12.17 1.27 -21.20
N PRO A 309 -11.77 1.88 -22.33
CA PRO A 309 -12.62 2.77 -23.09
C PRO A 309 -13.50 1.90 -24.01
N GLY A 310 -14.83 2.08 -23.96
CA GLY A 310 -15.80 1.38 -24.80
C GLY A 310 -17.00 0.84 -24.00
N GLN A 311 -18.18 0.82 -24.63
CA GLN A 311 -19.54 0.73 -24.01
C GLN A 311 -20.09 2.05 -23.45
N GLY A 312 -20.02 3.15 -24.22
CA GLY A 312 -20.76 4.38 -23.89
C GLY A 312 -20.09 5.32 -22.88
N MET A 313 -18.79 5.14 -22.60
CA MET A 313 -17.98 6.10 -21.83
C MET A 313 -17.57 7.27 -22.74
N PRO A 314 -17.98 8.51 -22.46
CA PRO A 314 -17.68 9.62 -23.37
C PRO A 314 -16.25 10.14 -23.16
N ASP A 315 -15.58 10.45 -24.27
CA ASP A 315 -14.28 11.10 -24.27
C ASP A 315 -14.37 12.59 -23.88
N ASP A 316 -15.60 13.13 -23.83
CA ASP A 316 -15.89 14.49 -23.39
C ASP A 316 -15.65 14.62 -21.87
N PRO A 317 -14.64 15.38 -21.42
CA PRO A 317 -14.36 15.53 -20.00
C PRO A 317 -15.46 16.25 -19.21
N SER A 318 -16.42 16.90 -19.89
CA SER A 318 -17.59 17.49 -19.25
C SER A 318 -18.72 16.47 -18.99
N HIS A 319 -18.61 15.26 -19.53
CA HIS A 319 -19.61 14.22 -19.35
C HIS A 319 -19.47 13.54 -17.97
N PRO A 320 -20.56 13.30 -17.23
CA PRO A 320 -20.51 12.68 -15.90
C PRO A 320 -19.88 11.27 -15.90
N ASP A 321 -20.11 10.51 -16.97
CA ASP A 321 -19.55 9.17 -17.18
C ASP A 321 -18.13 9.18 -17.78
N HIS A 322 -17.51 10.34 -18.00
CA HIS A 322 -16.12 10.40 -18.44
C HIS A 322 -15.19 9.81 -17.38
N GLU A 323 -14.21 9.01 -17.81
CA GLU A 323 -13.27 8.35 -16.91
C GLU A 323 -11.90 9.03 -16.97
N PRO A 324 -11.49 9.78 -15.93
CA PRO A 324 -10.26 10.59 -15.98
C PRO A 324 -8.99 9.80 -16.28
N ALA A 325 -8.96 8.52 -15.87
CA ALA A 325 -7.83 7.63 -16.14
C ALA A 325 -7.50 7.50 -17.64
N THR A 326 -8.49 7.60 -18.53
CA THR A 326 -8.27 7.47 -19.98
C THR A 326 -7.48 8.65 -20.57
N GLN A 327 -7.45 9.79 -19.89
CA GLN A 327 -6.67 10.96 -20.27
C GLN A 327 -5.25 10.95 -19.67
N HIS A 328 -4.92 9.94 -18.87
CA HIS A 328 -3.59 9.82 -18.26
C HIS A 328 -2.51 9.70 -19.36
N PRO A 329 -1.37 10.41 -19.26
CA PRO A 329 -0.35 10.42 -20.32
C PRO A 329 0.17 9.05 -20.74
N HIS A 330 0.24 8.11 -19.79
CA HIS A 330 0.69 6.74 -20.03
C HIS A 330 -0.43 5.74 -20.33
N TYR A 331 -1.69 6.20 -20.47
CA TYR A 331 -2.85 5.31 -20.63
C TYR A 331 -2.69 4.32 -21.78
N GLU A 332 -2.43 4.81 -23.00
CA GLU A 332 -2.31 3.98 -24.20
C GLU A 332 -1.12 3.01 -24.10
N ASN A 333 0.04 3.51 -23.67
CA ASN A 333 1.27 2.71 -23.57
C ASN A 333 1.11 1.57 -22.56
N TRP A 334 0.52 1.85 -21.40
CA TRP A 334 0.28 0.83 -20.38
C TRP A 334 -0.84 -0.13 -20.76
N ALA A 335 -1.85 0.34 -21.51
CA ALA A 335 -2.88 -0.54 -22.06
C ALA A 335 -2.31 -1.55 -23.08
N GLN A 336 -1.28 -1.17 -23.84
CA GLN A 336 -0.64 -2.06 -24.82
C GLN A 336 0.40 -3.00 -24.22
N ALA A 337 1.22 -2.51 -23.27
CA ALA A 337 2.37 -3.25 -22.74
C ALA A 337 2.13 -3.90 -21.37
N GLY A 338 1.18 -3.38 -20.60
CA GLY A 338 0.92 -3.80 -19.23
C GLY A 338 -0.06 -4.96 -19.15
N ARG A 339 0.09 -5.79 -18.11
CA ARG A 339 -0.94 -6.77 -17.74
C ARG A 339 -2.16 -6.04 -17.18
N ARG A 340 -3.32 -6.34 -17.74
CA ARG A 340 -4.62 -5.92 -17.20
C ARG A 340 -5.26 -7.04 -16.40
N PHE A 341 -5.84 -6.69 -15.26
CA PHE A 341 -6.71 -7.57 -14.47
C PHE A 341 -8.17 -7.12 -14.64
N PHE A 342 -9.11 -8.04 -14.40
CA PHE A 342 -10.53 -7.79 -14.55
C PHE A 342 -11.24 -8.28 -13.28
N GLY A 343 -11.73 -7.34 -12.48
CA GLY A 343 -12.54 -7.62 -11.31
C GLY A 343 -14.02 -7.86 -11.58
N MET A 344 -14.53 -7.12 -12.56
CA MET A 344 -15.91 -7.18 -13.02
C MET A 344 -15.89 -7.49 -14.52
N GLU A 345 -16.04 -8.75 -14.91
CA GLU A 345 -16.57 -9.01 -16.25
C GLU A 345 -17.95 -8.37 -16.36
N GLU A 346 -18.29 -7.79 -17.51
CA GLU A 346 -19.66 -7.33 -17.79
C GLU A 346 -20.70 -8.47 -17.67
N ASN A 347 -20.27 -9.72 -17.91
CA ASN A 347 -21.09 -10.92 -17.66
C ASN A 347 -21.20 -11.29 -16.17
N ALA A 348 -20.37 -10.70 -15.29
CA ALA A 348 -20.47 -10.86 -13.85
C ALA A 348 -21.43 -9.86 -13.18
N ARG A 349 -21.99 -8.91 -13.93
CA ARG A 349 -23.18 -8.16 -13.45
C ARG A 349 -24.38 -9.10 -13.23
N THR A 350 -24.38 -10.29 -13.84
CA THR A 350 -25.44 -11.30 -13.76
C THR A 350 -25.00 -12.64 -13.16
N SER A 351 -23.71 -12.93 -13.02
CA SER A 351 -23.24 -14.17 -12.36
C SER A 351 -23.34 -14.06 -10.84
N THR A 352 -24.07 -15.00 -10.26
CA THR A 352 -24.24 -15.25 -8.82
C THR A 352 -23.01 -15.87 -8.15
N ASP A 353 -21.89 -16.02 -8.86
CA ASP A 353 -20.81 -16.95 -8.47
C ASP A 353 -19.55 -16.28 -7.88
N LEU A 354 -19.57 -14.96 -7.65
CA LEU A 354 -18.59 -14.31 -6.79
C LEU A 354 -19.01 -14.49 -5.33
N PRO A 355 -18.14 -14.98 -4.42
CA PRO A 355 -18.38 -14.83 -3.00
C PRO A 355 -18.47 -13.32 -2.74
N ARG A 356 -19.70 -12.85 -2.54
CA ARG A 356 -19.93 -11.50 -2.06
C ARG A 356 -19.44 -11.52 -0.63
N VAL A 357 -18.30 -10.87 -0.36
CA VAL A 357 -18.05 -10.36 0.98
C VAL A 357 -19.20 -9.40 1.22
N ASP A 358 -20.22 -9.87 1.93
CA ASP A 358 -21.39 -9.07 2.25
C ASP A 358 -20.94 -7.97 3.22
N LEU A 359 -20.63 -6.80 2.67
CA LEU A 359 -20.31 -5.61 3.46
C LEU A 359 -21.56 -5.05 4.17
N GLY A 360 -22.72 -5.67 3.98
CA GLY A 360 -24.01 -5.28 4.51
C GLY A 360 -24.93 -4.71 3.42
N PRO A 361 -25.96 -3.92 3.79
CA PRO A 361 -26.84 -3.28 2.83
C PRO A 361 -26.06 -2.52 1.75
N LYS A 362 -26.52 -2.56 0.49
CA LYS A 362 -25.89 -1.81 -0.61
C LYS A 362 -25.74 -0.33 -0.21
N GLY A 363 -24.50 0.08 0.04
CA GLY A 363 -24.15 1.45 0.37
C GLY A 363 -24.44 2.41 -0.79
N ASN A 364 -24.88 3.62 -0.43
CA ASN A 364 -25.07 4.75 -1.35
C ASN A 364 -24.06 5.87 -1.02
N MET A 365 -22.83 5.51 -0.67
CA MET A 365 -21.83 6.48 -0.24
C MET A 365 -21.18 7.14 -1.46
N ASN A 366 -21.16 8.47 -1.46
CA ASN A 366 -20.30 9.25 -2.34
C ASN A 366 -18.88 9.26 -1.75
N VAL A 367 -17.90 8.81 -2.54
CA VAL A 367 -16.50 8.65 -2.12
C VAL A 367 -15.60 9.29 -3.16
N GLN A 368 -14.53 9.94 -2.71
CA GLN A 368 -13.47 10.46 -3.57
C GLN A 368 -12.12 10.02 -3.00
N VAL A 369 -11.28 9.42 -3.84
CA VAL A 369 -9.89 9.14 -3.45
C VAL A 369 -9.11 10.44 -3.43
N VAL A 370 -8.29 10.61 -2.40
CA VAL A 370 -7.33 11.71 -2.26
C VAL A 370 -5.97 11.12 -1.91
N ARG A 371 -4.88 11.82 -2.24
CA ARG A 371 -3.52 11.35 -1.98
C ARG A 371 -2.54 12.48 -1.69
N SER A 372 -1.38 12.08 -1.18
CA SER A 372 -0.16 12.90 -1.14
C SER A 372 0.92 12.18 -1.95
N CYS A 373 1.38 12.80 -3.03
CA CYS A 373 2.44 12.24 -3.85
C CYS A 373 3.24 13.35 -4.53
N GLY A 374 4.42 13.02 -5.03
CA GLY A 374 5.24 13.91 -5.85
C GLY A 374 6.24 13.13 -6.68
N ASP A 375 7.21 13.84 -7.25
CA ASP A 375 8.15 13.30 -8.24
C ASP A 375 8.85 12.04 -7.71
N TRP A 376 9.45 12.13 -6.51
CA TRP A 376 10.18 11.00 -5.93
C TRP A 376 9.29 9.77 -5.67
N SER A 377 7.98 9.95 -5.43
CA SER A 377 7.11 8.85 -4.97
C SER A 377 6.32 8.19 -6.10
N ASN A 378 5.86 8.99 -7.07
CA ASN A 378 4.95 8.59 -8.14
C ASN A 378 5.37 9.11 -9.53
N GLY A 379 6.44 9.91 -9.63
CA GLY A 379 6.87 10.51 -10.91
C GLY A 379 5.89 11.54 -11.47
N THR A 380 5.14 12.22 -10.61
CA THR A 380 4.19 13.28 -10.98
C THR A 380 4.54 14.57 -10.25
N THR A 381 4.06 15.71 -10.75
CA THR A 381 4.01 16.93 -9.94
C THR A 381 3.28 16.70 -8.62
N THR A 382 3.58 17.54 -7.63
CA THR A 382 3.12 17.39 -6.25
C THR A 382 1.61 17.49 -6.15
N GLU A 383 0.97 16.41 -5.72
CA GLU A 383 -0.44 16.39 -5.34
C GLU A 383 -0.56 16.37 -3.81
N HIS A 384 -1.42 17.24 -3.28
CA HIS A 384 -1.71 17.38 -1.86
C HIS A 384 -3.23 17.42 -1.60
N SER A 385 -3.97 16.60 -2.35
CA SER A 385 -5.44 16.56 -2.30
C SER A 385 -5.98 16.11 -0.95
N ILE A 386 -5.23 15.33 -0.17
CA ILE A 386 -5.54 15.06 1.24
C ILE A 386 -5.59 16.37 2.03
N GLN A 387 -4.52 17.17 1.99
CA GLN A 387 -4.45 18.43 2.73
C GLN A 387 -5.58 19.39 2.34
N ASN A 388 -5.87 19.50 1.04
CA ASN A 388 -6.98 20.32 0.53
C ASN A 388 -8.33 19.84 1.08
N ALA A 389 -8.55 18.52 1.13
CA ALA A 389 -9.75 17.94 1.72
C ALA A 389 -9.87 18.26 3.21
N TYR A 390 -8.78 18.14 3.99
CA TYR A 390 -8.77 18.49 5.41
C TYR A 390 -9.15 19.96 5.64
N ILE A 391 -8.49 20.88 4.94
CA ILE A 391 -8.73 22.32 5.09
C ILE A 391 -10.19 22.63 4.79
N GLN A 392 -10.69 22.19 3.62
CA GLN A 392 -12.06 22.48 3.21
C GLN A 392 -13.09 21.87 4.17
N LEU A 393 -12.89 20.62 4.61
CA LEU A 393 -13.83 19.96 5.52
C LEU A 393 -13.86 20.64 6.90
N ILE A 394 -12.71 21.07 7.42
CA ILE A 394 -12.61 21.84 8.67
C ILE A 394 -13.32 23.20 8.53
N GLU A 395 -13.07 23.93 7.44
CA GLU A 395 -13.67 25.24 7.18
C GLU A 395 -15.19 25.17 7.00
N GLN A 396 -15.70 24.08 6.41
CA GLN A 396 -17.12 23.91 6.09
C GLN A 396 -17.92 23.21 7.20
N ALA A 397 -17.26 22.72 8.26
CA ALA A 397 -17.92 22.05 9.37
C ALA A 397 -18.89 22.98 10.09
N GLN A 398 -20.17 22.61 10.16
CA GLN A 398 -21.22 23.45 10.75
C GLN A 398 -21.48 23.19 12.23
N ARG A 399 -21.02 22.06 12.78
CA ARG A 399 -21.41 21.57 14.11
C ARG A 399 -20.22 21.14 14.96
N PHE A 400 -19.56 20.05 14.59
CA PHE A 400 -18.40 19.54 15.30
C PHE A 400 -17.46 18.87 14.31
N ILE A 401 -16.22 18.67 14.73
CA ILE A 401 -15.21 17.90 14.01
C ILE A 401 -14.67 16.87 15.00
N TYR A 402 -14.67 15.60 14.60
CA TYR A 402 -13.98 14.53 15.35
C TYR A 402 -12.68 14.17 14.63
N MET A 403 -11.56 14.27 15.35
CA MET A 403 -10.24 13.89 14.84
C MET A 403 -9.61 12.88 15.79
N SER A 404 -9.26 11.71 15.25
CA SER A 404 -8.37 10.74 15.88
C SER A 404 -7.14 10.60 14.99
N VAL A 405 -5.99 11.05 15.48
CA VAL A 405 -4.73 11.10 14.72
C VAL A 405 -3.57 10.64 15.57
N ALA A 406 -2.64 9.90 14.96
CA ALA A 406 -1.27 9.81 15.46
C ALA A 406 -0.63 11.23 15.45
N PRO A 407 0.45 11.49 16.22
CA PRO A 407 0.89 12.85 16.53
C PRO A 407 0.99 13.76 15.31
N LEU A 408 0.53 15.02 15.45
CA LEU A 408 0.46 16.06 14.40
C LEU A 408 1.81 16.42 13.73
N GLU A 409 2.92 15.81 14.15
CA GLU A 409 4.27 16.00 13.60
C GLU A 409 4.73 14.83 12.70
N SER A 410 4.01 13.70 12.65
CA SER A 410 4.26 12.61 11.70
C SER A 410 3.35 12.73 10.47
N ASN A 411 3.86 12.33 9.29
CA ASN A 411 3.18 12.32 7.99
C ASN A 411 2.02 11.29 7.92
N ASP A 412 1.23 11.17 8.98
CA ASP A 412 0.21 10.14 9.11
C ASP A 412 -1.12 10.64 8.52
N HIS A 413 -1.63 9.86 7.56
CA HIS A 413 -2.91 10.13 6.91
C HIS A 413 -4.04 9.90 7.91
N CYS A 414 -4.93 10.90 8.00
CA CYS A 414 -6.01 10.93 8.97
C CYS A 414 -7.31 10.37 8.36
N VAL A 415 -8.22 9.95 9.24
CA VAL A 415 -9.63 9.73 8.91
C VAL A 415 -10.41 10.89 9.52
N LEU A 416 -10.82 11.85 8.70
CA LEU A 416 -11.72 12.92 9.12
C LEU A 416 -13.16 12.44 8.91
N VAL A 417 -13.93 12.36 10.01
CA VAL A 417 -15.38 12.17 9.93
C VAL A 417 -16.01 13.55 10.17
N CYS A 418 -16.64 14.11 9.14
CA CYS A 418 -17.49 15.31 9.23
C CYS A 418 -18.95 14.93 9.40
#